data_AF-A0A528H2F3-F1
#
_entry.id   AF-A0A528H2F3-F1
#
_cell.length_a   1.000
_cell.length_b   1.000
_cell.length_c   1.000
_cell.angle_alpha   90.00
_cell.angle_beta   90.00
_cell.angle_gamma   90.00
#
_symmetry.space_group_name_H-M   'P 1'
#
loop_
_entity.id
_entity.type
_entity.pdbx_description
1 polymer ?
#
loop_
_entity_poly.entity_id
_entity_poly.type
_entity_poly.pdbx_seq_one_letter_code
_entity_poly.pdbx_strand_id
1 'polypeptide(L)' 'MAFLRLDAIDLKILDAIQRDGRITKLALAEQVGLSPTPCWMRLR' A
#
# COMPACT_ATOMS: atom_id res chain seq x y z
N MET A 1 -7.87 19.84 10.92
CA MET A 1 -6.92 18.78 10.52
C MET A 1 -7.71 17.51 10.33
N ALA A 2 -7.78 16.99 9.11
CA ALA A 2 -8.49 15.75 8.83
C ALA A 2 -7.64 14.57 9.34
N PHE A 3 -8.21 13.75 10.21
CA PHE A 3 -7.63 12.46 10.57
C PHE A 3 -7.83 11.52 9.38
N LEU A 4 -6.76 11.20 8.66
CA LEU A 4 -6.76 10.09 7.71
C LEU A 4 -6.98 8.80 8.51
N ARG A 5 -8.14 8.17 8.36
CA ARG A 5 -8.34 6.81 8.87
C ARG A 5 -7.62 5.86 7.93
N LEU A 6 -6.44 5.41 8.36
CA LEU A 6 -5.75 4.31 7.73
C LEU A 6 -6.49 3.01 8.08
N ASP A 7 -6.84 2.24 7.06
CA ASP A 7 -7.35 0.89 7.25
C ASP A 7 -6.20 -0.13 7.36
N ALA A 8 -6.55 -1.39 7.60
CA ALA A 8 -5.56 -2.46 7.76
C ALA A 8 -4.72 -2.70 6.49
N ILE A 9 -5.24 -2.39 5.30
CA ILE A 9 -4.50 -2.51 4.05
C ILE A 9 -3.54 -1.34 3.88
N ASP A 10 -3.94 -0.13 4.25
CA ASP A 10 -3.04 1.02 4.23
C ASP A 10 -1.82 0.78 5.14
N LEU A 11 -2.04 0.20 6.33
CA LEU A 11 -0.95 -0.20 7.23
C LEU A 11 -0.01 -1.25 6.60
N LYS A 12 -0.56 -2.23 5.87
CA LYS A 12 0.25 -3.23 5.15
C LYS A 12 1.04 -2.62 3.99
N ILE A 13 0.46 -1.66 3.28
CA ILE A 13 1.14 -0.93 2.21
C ILE A 13 2.33 -0.16 2.79
N LEU A 14 2.11 0.57 3.89
CA LEU A 14 3.16 1.33 4.57
C LEU A 14 4.28 0.42 5.08
N ASP A 15 3.93 -0.70 5.73
CA ASP A 15 4.89 -1.68 6.23
C ASP A 15 5.72 -2.32 5.08
N ALA A 16 5.08 -2.63 3.95
CA ALA A 16 5.78 -3.17 2.78
C ALA A 16 6.78 -2.18 2.18
N ILE A 17 6.38 -0.91 1.99
CA ILE A 17 7.24 0.12 1.39
C ILE A 17 8.35 0.55 2.35
N GLN A 18 8.09 0.58 3.66
CA GLN A 18 9.12 0.86 4.66
C GLN A 18 10.20 -0.22 4.67
N ARG A 19 9.84 -1.48 4.44
CA ARG A 19 10.80 -2.59 4.33
C ARG A 19 11.56 -2.57 3.01
N ASP A 20 10.88 -2.30 1.90
CA ASP A 20 11.48 -2.21 0.57
C ASP A 20 10.91 -1.02 -0.21
N GLY A 21 11.62 0.10 -0.17
CA GLY A 21 11.25 1.31 -0.91
C GLY A 21 11.40 1.19 -2.43
N ARG A 22 11.97 0.09 -2.94
CA ARG A 22 12.10 -0.19 -4.38
C ARG A 22 11.10 -1.24 -4.86
N ILE A 23 10.17 -1.69 -4.00
CA ILE A 23 9.15 -2.66 -4.36
C ILE A 23 8.35 -2.20 -5.59
N THR A 24 8.14 -3.11 -6.53
CA THR A 24 7.36 -2.80 -7.73
C THR A 24 5.87 -2.70 -7.40
N LYS A 25 5.12 -1.92 -8.17
CA LYS A 25 3.66 -1.79 -8.00
C LYS A 25 2.92 -3.13 -8.04
N LEU A 26 3.39 -4.06 -8.89
CA LEU A 26 2.81 -5.38 -9.03
C LEU A 26 3.08 -6.23 -7.77
N ALA A 27 4.34 -6.31 -7.33
CA ALA A 27 4.73 -7.06 -6.15
C ALA A 27 4.08 -6.52 -4.86
N LEU A 28 3.97 -5.19 -4.73
CA LEU A 28 3.27 -4.55 -3.62
C LEU A 28 1.80 -4.98 -3.58
N ALA A 29 1.12 -4.94 -4.72
CA ALA A 29 -0.29 -5.30 -4.83
C ALA A 29 -0.52 -6.78 -4.48
N GLU A 30 0.32 -7.68 -4.99
CA GLU A 30 0.31 -9.11 -4.64
C GLU A 30 0.50 -9.31 -3.14
N GLN A 31 1.49 -8.64 -2.53
CA GLN A 31 1.80 -8.76 -1.11
C GLN A 31 0.66 -8.28 -0.19
N VAL A 32 -0.10 -7.26 -0.61
CA VAL A 32 -1.23 -6.74 0.18
C VAL A 32 -2.58 -7.33 -0.21
N GLY A 33 -2.62 -8.23 -1.20
CA GLY A 33 -3.85 -8.91 -1.65
C GLY A 33 -4.79 -8.02 -2.46
N LEU A 34 -4.24 -7.06 -3.21
CA LEU A 34 -4.99 -6.16 -4.09
C LEU A 34 -4.55 -6.33 -5.56
N SER A 35 -5.37 -5.83 -6.48
CA SER A 35 -4.88 -5.58 -7.84
C SER A 35 -4.03 -4.31 -7.90
N PRO A 36 -3.15 -4.15 -8.91
CA PRO A 36 -2.22 -3.01 -8.98
C PRO A 36 -2.90 -1.64 -8.94
N THR A 37 -4.06 -1.49 -9.59
CA THR A 37 -4.80 -0.21 -9.66
C THR A 37 -5.30 0.28 -8.29
N PRO A 38 -6.11 -0.48 -7.52
CA PRO A 38 -6.55 -0.04 -6.20
C PRO A 38 -5.40 0.07 -5.18
N CYS A 39 -4.36 -0.77 -5.30
CA CYS A 39 -3.16 -0.63 -4.47
C CYS A 39 -2.49 0.73 -4.67
N TRP A 40 -2.36 1.16 -5.94
CA TRP A 40 -1.76 2.46 -6.26
C TRP A 40 -2.65 3.64 -5.87
N MET A 41 -3.98 3.50 -5.97
CA MET A 41 -4.90 4.56 -5.51
C MET A 41 -4.81 4.81 -4.00
N ARG A 42 -4.50 3.78 -3.21
CA ARG A 42 -4.31 3.92 -1.75
C ARG A 42 -2.96 4.52 -1.36
N LEU A 43 -1.95 4.34 -2.21
CA LEU A 43 -0.62 4.92 -1.97
C LEU A 43 -0.54 6.41 -2.32
N ARG A 44 -1.42 6.91 -3.20
CA ARG A 44 -1.44 8.30 -3.66
C ARG A 44 -2.06 9.24 -2.65
#